data_AF-A0A9P7M8T2-F1
#
_entry.id   AF-A0A9P7M8T2-F1
#
_cell.length_a   1.000
_cell.length_b   1.000
_cell.length_c   1.000
_cell.angle_alpha   90.00
_cell.angle_beta   90.00
_cell.angle_gamma   90.00
#
_symmetry.space_group_name_H-M   'P 1'
#
loop_
_entity.id
_entity.type
_entity.pdbx_description
1 polymer ?
#
loop_
_entity_poly.entity_id
_entity_poly.type
_entity_poly.pdbx_seq_one_letter_code
_entity_poly.pdbx_strand_id
1 'polypeptide(L)'
;MDDLDTAVNNWTVDPATTFEASNKLIGTINNSTESLRGCAKLNFLEALELLAPVGILNTHAQNLVDDLKAKKKKIEGQGLCDIVRDQINEMDSGSKDLVETTVSKIPVLLQGIGRVASQPIVDSIESAKGNFSSTNCVNAV
;
A
#
# COMPACT_ATOMS: atom_id res chain seq x y z
N MET A 1 7.17 1.52 1.96
CA MET A 1 6.54 0.22 2.27
C MET A 1 7.49 -0.61 3.12
N ASP A 2 8.77 -0.61 2.79
CA ASP A 2 9.83 -1.43 3.40
C ASP A 2 10.00 -1.17 4.91
N ASP A 3 9.89 0.09 5.35
CA ASP A 3 9.90 0.43 6.78
C ASP A 3 8.77 -0.28 7.54
N LEU A 4 7.56 -0.29 6.96
CA LEU A 4 6.40 -0.95 7.56
C LEU A 4 6.56 -2.46 7.50
N ASP A 5 6.98 -3.00 6.36
CA ASP A 5 7.24 -4.43 6.19
C ASP A 5 8.26 -4.96 7.23
N THR A 6 9.36 -4.23 7.39
CA THR A 6 10.38 -4.51 8.41
C THR A 6 9.80 -4.43 9.82
N ALA A 7 8.97 -3.42 10.12
CA ALA A 7 8.34 -3.28 11.43
C ALA A 7 7.37 -4.43 11.72
N VAL A 8 6.55 -4.84 10.74
CA VAL A 8 5.64 -5.99 10.83
C VAL A 8 6.44 -7.26 11.13
N ASN A 9 7.52 -7.51 10.38
CA ASN A 9 8.39 -8.68 10.57
C ASN A 9 9.00 -8.70 11.97
N ASN A 10 9.55 -7.57 12.42
CA ASN A 10 10.20 -7.43 13.73
C ASN A 10 9.22 -7.31 14.91
N TRP A 11 7.92 -7.22 14.66
CA TRP A 11 6.95 -7.06 15.72
C TRP A 11 6.91 -8.29 16.63
N THR A 12 7.34 -8.12 17.88
CA THR A 12 7.39 -9.15 18.94
C THR A 12 6.31 -8.96 20.00
N VAL A 13 6.20 -7.79 20.61
CA VAL A 13 5.18 -7.48 21.64
C VAL A 13 4.50 -6.14 21.35
N ASP A 14 5.25 -5.04 21.39
CA ASP A 14 4.72 -3.67 21.23
C ASP A 14 4.36 -3.36 19.76
N PRO A 15 3.12 -2.93 19.46
CA PRO A 15 2.71 -2.51 18.11
C PRO A 15 3.17 -1.10 17.70
N ALA A 16 3.70 -0.28 18.63
CA ALA A 16 3.90 1.16 18.39
C ALA A 16 4.73 1.45 17.14
N THR A 17 5.84 0.74 16.93
CA THR A 17 6.71 0.92 15.76
C THR A 17 6.02 0.53 14.45
N THR A 18 5.19 -0.51 14.47
CA THR A 18 4.39 -0.94 13.31
C THR A 18 3.36 0.13 12.94
N PHE A 19 2.66 0.68 13.94
CA PHE A 19 1.67 1.73 13.69
C PHE A 19 2.29 3.05 13.25
N GLU A 20 3.44 3.42 13.80
CA GLU A 20 4.20 4.58 13.34
C GLU A 20 4.62 4.43 11.87
N ALA A 21 5.21 3.28 11.51
CA ALA A 21 5.60 3.00 10.13
C ALA A 21 4.39 2.97 9.17
N SER A 22 3.25 2.49 9.65
CA SER A 22 1.98 2.46 8.91
C SER A 22 1.47 3.88 8.63
N ASN A 23 1.39 4.71 9.65
CA ASN A 23 0.99 6.12 9.52
C ASN A 23 1.96 6.90 8.63
N LYS A 24 3.27 6.64 8.74
CA LYS A 24 4.29 7.24 7.86
C LYS A 24 4.09 6.84 6.40
N LEU A 25 3.77 5.58 6.13
CA LEU A 25 3.47 5.11 4.77
C LEU A 25 2.23 5.80 4.21
N ILE A 26 1.13 5.87 4.97
CA ILE A 26 -0.10 6.58 4.58
C ILE A 26 0.20 8.06 4.27
N GLY A 27 0.93 8.74 5.15
CA GLY A 27 1.37 10.12 4.92
C GLY A 27 2.24 10.26 3.66
N THR A 28 3.15 9.32 3.42
CA THR A 28 4.00 9.31 2.22
C THR A 28 3.17 9.16 0.94
N ILE A 29 2.18 8.27 0.94
CA ILE A 29 1.26 8.07 -0.19
C ILE A 29 0.52 9.38 -0.48
N ASN A 30 -0.11 9.97 0.53
CA ASN A 30 -0.88 11.21 0.39
C ASN A 30 -0.02 12.38 -0.11
N ASN A 31 1.17 12.57 0.48
CA ASN A 31 2.09 13.63 0.09
C ASN A 31 2.62 13.43 -1.34
N SER A 32 2.88 12.18 -1.73
CA SER A 32 3.31 11.86 -3.10
C SER A 32 2.21 12.16 -4.10
N THR A 33 0.97 11.80 -3.79
CA THR A 33 -0.21 12.12 -4.61
C THR A 33 -0.36 13.62 -4.79
N GLU A 34 -0.29 14.40 -3.71
CA GLU A 34 -0.37 15.86 -3.78
C GLU A 34 0.76 16.47 -4.60
N SER A 35 1.99 16.00 -4.39
CA SER A 35 3.16 16.45 -5.15
C SER A 35 2.99 16.17 -6.65
N LEU A 36 2.55 14.96 -7.01
CA LEU A 36 2.32 14.58 -8.40
C LEU A 36 1.24 15.43 -9.06
N ARG A 37 0.18 15.82 -8.34
CA ARG A 37 -0.86 16.72 -8.89
C ARG A 37 -0.26 18.03 -9.39
N GLY A 38 0.75 18.57 -8.71
CA GLY A 38 1.49 19.78 -9.11
C GLY A 38 2.50 19.56 -10.25
N CYS A 39 2.93 18.33 -10.51
CA CYS A 39 3.90 18.03 -11.57
C CYS A 39 3.32 18.16 -12.99
N ALA A 40 4.19 18.49 -13.94
CA ALA A 40 3.87 18.42 -15.36
C ALA A 40 3.61 16.97 -15.82
N LYS A 41 3.02 16.82 -17.01
CA LYS A 41 2.91 15.49 -17.64
C LYS A 41 4.30 15.00 -18.05
N LEU A 42 4.49 13.71 -17.92
CA LEU A 42 5.69 13.00 -18.36
C LEU A 42 5.73 12.94 -19.87
N ASN A 43 6.94 12.93 -20.42
CA ASN A 43 7.17 12.52 -21.80
C ASN A 43 7.16 10.98 -21.91
N PHE A 44 7.28 10.48 -23.14
CA PHE A 44 7.21 9.05 -23.43
C PHE A 44 8.35 8.25 -22.77
N LEU A 45 9.58 8.78 -22.79
CA LEU A 45 10.75 8.10 -22.22
C LEU A 45 10.69 8.09 -20.68
N GLU A 46 10.32 9.21 -20.07
CA GLU A 46 10.11 9.30 -18.63
C GLU A 46 9.04 8.31 -18.15
N ALA A 47 7.92 8.19 -18.89
CA ALA A 47 6.87 7.23 -18.55
C ALA A 47 7.33 5.76 -18.66
N LEU A 48 8.20 5.44 -19.62
CA LEU A 48 8.78 4.10 -19.75
C LEU A 48 9.74 3.78 -18.61
N GLU A 49 10.56 4.74 -18.19
CA GLU A 49 11.50 4.58 -17.07
C GLU A 49 10.80 4.28 -15.75
N LEU A 50 9.52 4.67 -15.60
CA LEU A 50 8.72 4.36 -14.42
C LEU A 50 8.26 2.91 -14.33
N LEU A 51 8.31 2.12 -15.41
CA LEU A 51 7.80 0.74 -15.38
C LEU A 51 8.61 -0.16 -14.43
N ALA A 52 9.93 -0.02 -14.40
CA ALA A 52 10.80 -0.79 -13.51
C ALA A 52 10.55 -0.49 -12.01
N PRO A 53 10.57 0.78 -11.55
CA PRO A 53 10.28 1.08 -10.15
C PRO A 53 8.84 0.72 -9.74
N VAL A 54 7.86 0.80 -10.65
CA VAL A 54 6.50 0.28 -10.39
C VAL A 54 6.52 -1.24 -10.15
N GLY A 55 7.30 -1.99 -10.93
CA GLY A 55 7.49 -3.42 -10.70
C GLY A 55 8.08 -3.75 -9.33
N ILE A 56 9.07 -2.98 -8.87
CA ILE A 56 9.64 -3.12 -7.52
C ILE A 56 8.58 -2.81 -6.46
N LEU A 57 7.81 -1.74 -6.64
CA LEU A 57 6.75 -1.36 -5.72
C LEU A 57 5.65 -2.43 -5.63
N ASN A 58 5.29 -3.09 -6.73
CA ASN A 58 4.39 -4.24 -6.74
C ASN A 58 4.90 -5.35 -5.82
N THR A 59 6.18 -5.71 -5.90
CA THR A 59 6.79 -6.71 -5.02
C THR A 59 6.75 -6.27 -3.55
N HIS A 60 7.03 -5.01 -3.26
CA HIS A 60 7.03 -4.51 -1.89
C HIS A 60 5.61 -4.50 -1.28
N ALA A 61 4.59 -4.17 -2.09
CA ALA A 61 3.19 -4.26 -1.66
C ALA A 61 2.78 -5.71 -1.36
N GLN A 62 3.19 -6.66 -2.20
CA GLN A 62 2.91 -8.08 -1.99
C GLN A 62 3.56 -8.61 -0.70
N ASN A 63 4.85 -8.36 -0.50
CA ASN A 63 5.58 -8.79 0.69
C ASN A 63 4.92 -8.26 1.97
N LEU A 64 4.61 -6.95 2.00
CA LEU A 64 3.94 -6.33 3.14
C LEU A 64 2.61 -7.00 3.48
N VAL A 65 1.80 -7.33 2.46
CA VAL A 65 0.49 -7.96 2.67
C VAL A 65 0.64 -9.41 3.16
N ASP A 66 1.61 -10.15 2.64
CA ASP A 66 1.92 -11.51 3.06
C ASP A 66 2.43 -11.54 4.52
N ASP A 67 3.30 -10.60 4.89
CA ASP A 67 3.85 -10.51 6.24
C ASP A 67 2.81 -10.01 7.25
N LEU A 68 1.95 -9.07 6.87
CA LEU A 68 0.77 -8.71 7.67
C LEU A 68 -0.10 -9.94 7.92
N LYS A 69 -0.42 -10.70 6.87
CA LYS A 69 -1.21 -11.93 6.97
C LYS A 69 -0.54 -12.95 7.89
N ALA A 70 0.77 -13.10 7.85
CA ALA A 70 1.52 -13.97 8.76
C ALA A 70 1.40 -13.54 10.23
N LYS A 71 1.25 -12.23 10.51
CA LYS A 71 1.04 -11.67 11.86
C LYS A 71 -0.42 -11.65 12.31
N LYS A 72 -1.37 -12.10 11.48
CA LYS A 72 -2.81 -12.03 11.77
C LYS A 72 -3.22 -12.58 13.14
N LYS A 73 -2.79 -13.80 13.51
CA LYS A 73 -3.12 -14.39 14.83
C LYS A 73 -2.66 -13.53 16.00
N LYS A 74 -1.53 -12.85 15.82
CA LYS A 74 -1.00 -11.93 16.82
C LYS A 74 -1.81 -10.65 16.91
N ILE A 75 -2.21 -10.10 15.77
CA ILE A 75 -3.10 -8.94 15.67
C ILE A 75 -4.43 -9.24 16.38
N GLU A 76 -5.01 -10.41 16.12
CA GLU A 76 -6.22 -10.91 16.79
C GLU A 76 -6.00 -11.03 18.30
N GLY A 77 -4.93 -11.70 18.73
CA GLY A 77 -4.60 -11.91 20.14
C GLY A 77 -4.29 -10.63 20.94
N GLN A 78 -3.93 -9.54 20.27
CA GLN A 78 -3.70 -8.23 20.88
C GLN A 78 -4.91 -7.29 20.77
N GLY A 79 -6.01 -7.72 20.17
CA GLY A 79 -7.20 -6.89 20.01
C GLY A 79 -7.03 -5.75 18.99
N LEU A 80 -6.20 -5.94 17.96
CA LEU A 80 -5.80 -4.90 17.02
C LEU A 80 -6.46 -5.02 15.63
N CYS A 81 -7.42 -5.92 15.44
CA CYS A 81 -8.04 -6.12 14.12
C CYS A 81 -8.72 -4.85 13.60
N ASP A 82 -9.34 -4.06 14.47
CA ASP A 82 -10.08 -2.86 14.06
C ASP A 82 -9.12 -1.78 13.55
N ILE A 83 -8.08 -1.44 14.30
CA ILE A 83 -7.10 -0.44 13.90
C ILE A 83 -6.28 -0.87 12.66
N VAL A 84 -5.91 -2.15 12.56
CA VAL A 84 -5.23 -2.67 11.37
C VAL A 84 -6.14 -2.58 10.15
N ARG A 85 -7.42 -2.92 10.29
CA ARG A 85 -8.40 -2.80 9.20
C ARG A 85 -8.56 -1.35 8.76
N ASP A 86 -8.63 -0.40 9.69
CA ASP A 86 -8.74 1.02 9.36
C ASP A 86 -7.51 1.53 8.60
N GLN A 87 -6.31 1.18 9.04
CA GLN A 87 -5.07 1.54 8.33
C GLN A 87 -4.98 0.92 6.94
N ILE A 88 -5.41 -0.35 6.76
CA ILE A 88 -5.48 -0.98 5.44
C ILE A 88 -6.48 -0.26 4.53
N ASN A 89 -7.63 0.18 5.05
CA ASN A 89 -8.60 0.95 4.28
C ASN A 89 -8.04 2.31 3.82
N GLU A 90 -7.30 2.99 4.69
CA GLU A 90 -6.61 4.24 4.35
C GLU A 90 -5.54 4.03 3.27
N MET A 91 -4.72 2.98 3.40
CA MET A 91 -3.73 2.61 2.38
C MET A 91 -4.40 2.28 1.04
N ASP A 92 -5.49 1.52 1.03
CA ASP A 92 -6.23 1.18 -0.19
C ASP A 92 -6.73 2.43 -0.93
N SER A 93 -7.38 3.33 -0.19
CA SER A 93 -7.87 4.58 -0.76
C SER A 93 -6.73 5.46 -1.27
N GLY A 94 -5.66 5.61 -0.49
CA GLY A 94 -4.50 6.42 -0.86
C GLY A 94 -3.77 5.85 -2.08
N SER A 95 -3.57 4.53 -2.13
CA SER A 95 -2.90 3.87 -3.25
C SER A 95 -3.69 3.97 -4.55
N LYS A 96 -5.02 3.86 -4.50
CA LYS A 96 -5.88 4.09 -5.67
C LYS A 96 -5.73 5.52 -6.19
N ASP A 97 -5.79 6.52 -5.31
CA ASP A 97 -5.64 7.92 -5.71
C ASP A 97 -4.23 8.22 -6.26
N LEU A 98 -3.20 7.63 -5.65
CA LEU A 98 -1.82 7.73 -6.14
C LEU A 98 -1.66 7.13 -7.54
N VAL A 99 -2.22 5.94 -7.77
CA VAL A 99 -2.20 5.24 -9.06
C VAL A 99 -2.91 6.07 -10.12
N GLU A 100 -4.14 6.52 -9.85
CA GLU A 100 -4.90 7.36 -10.79
C GLU A 100 -4.18 8.67 -11.10
N THR A 101 -3.64 9.32 -10.07
CA THR A 101 -2.87 10.56 -10.22
C THR A 101 -1.63 10.31 -11.07
N THR A 102 -0.88 9.23 -10.83
CA THR A 102 0.30 8.86 -11.62
C THR A 102 -0.08 8.60 -13.08
N VAL A 103 -1.12 7.82 -13.32
CA VAL A 103 -1.63 7.54 -14.68
C VAL A 103 -2.04 8.83 -15.39
N SER A 104 -2.63 9.80 -14.68
CA SER A 104 -2.99 11.10 -15.28
C SER A 104 -1.80 11.90 -15.79
N LYS A 105 -0.60 11.64 -15.26
CA LYS A 105 0.67 12.27 -15.66
C LYS A 105 1.34 11.57 -16.84
N ILE A 106 0.94 10.35 -17.17
CA ILE A 106 1.44 9.58 -18.32
C ILE A 106 0.75 10.07 -19.62
N PRO A 107 1.46 10.12 -20.77
CA PRO A 107 0.85 10.38 -22.07
C PRO A 107 -0.34 9.46 -22.36
N VAL A 108 -1.41 9.97 -22.98
CA VAL A 108 -2.67 9.23 -23.22
C VAL A 108 -2.45 7.85 -23.84
N LEU A 109 -1.55 7.75 -24.83
CA LEU A 109 -1.20 6.51 -25.53
C LEU A 109 -0.61 5.42 -24.60
N LEU A 110 -0.03 5.80 -23.47
CA LEU A 110 0.61 4.91 -22.50
C LEU A 110 -0.22 4.70 -21.22
N GLN A 111 -1.33 5.43 -21.02
CA GLN A 111 -2.11 5.34 -19.79
C GLN A 111 -2.65 3.94 -19.51
N GLY A 112 -3.05 3.20 -20.55
CA GLY A 112 -3.48 1.81 -20.40
C GLY A 112 -2.37 0.90 -19.86
N ILE A 113 -1.14 1.08 -20.37
CA ILE A 113 0.04 0.33 -19.91
C ILE A 113 0.36 0.71 -18.46
N GLY A 114 0.32 2.01 -18.14
CA GLY A 114 0.52 2.50 -16.77
C GLY A 114 -0.45 1.86 -15.79
N ARG A 115 -1.76 1.82 -16.10
CA ARG A 115 -2.78 1.16 -15.28
C ARG A 115 -2.47 -0.31 -15.07
N VAL A 116 -2.20 -1.06 -16.14
CA VAL A 116 -1.90 -2.50 -16.05
C VAL A 116 -0.65 -2.74 -15.21
N ALA A 117 0.38 -1.92 -15.34
CA ALA A 117 1.62 -2.07 -14.58
C ALA A 117 1.44 -1.79 -13.08
N SER A 118 0.59 -0.84 -12.72
CA SER A 118 0.37 -0.42 -11.32
C SER A 118 -0.79 -1.13 -10.62
N GLN A 119 -1.69 -1.79 -11.37
CA GLN A 119 -2.84 -2.51 -10.82
C GLN A 119 -2.47 -3.51 -9.71
N PRO A 120 -1.35 -4.27 -9.79
CA PRO A 120 -1.00 -5.23 -8.75
C PRO A 120 -0.77 -4.62 -7.36
N ILE A 121 -0.36 -3.34 -7.24
CA ILE A 121 -0.30 -2.64 -5.95
C ILE A 121 -1.69 -2.56 -5.32
N VAL A 122 -2.68 -2.10 -6.10
CA VAL A 122 -4.07 -1.95 -5.64
C VAL A 122 -4.64 -3.32 -5.28
N ASP A 123 -4.45 -4.31 -6.14
CA ASP A 123 -4.97 -5.68 -5.92
C ASP A 123 -4.36 -6.31 -4.65
N SER A 124 -3.08 -6.08 -4.37
CA SER A 124 -2.42 -6.59 -3.16
C SER A 124 -3.04 -5.98 -1.90
N ILE A 125 -3.24 -4.66 -1.87
CA ILE A 125 -3.83 -3.98 -0.71
C ILE A 125 -5.32 -4.33 -0.57
N GLU A 126 -6.06 -4.51 -1.66
CA GLU A 126 -7.44 -5.03 -1.63
C GLU A 126 -7.51 -6.46 -1.06
N SER A 127 -6.54 -7.32 -1.40
CA SER A 127 -6.41 -8.64 -0.79
C SER A 127 -6.21 -8.53 0.73
N ALA A 128 -5.44 -7.54 1.21
CA ALA A 128 -5.30 -7.27 2.63
C ALA A 128 -6.64 -6.91 3.29
N LYS A 129 -7.48 -6.07 2.65
CA LYS A 129 -8.85 -5.79 3.14
C LYS A 129 -9.67 -7.06 3.28
N GLY A 130 -9.53 -7.99 2.33
CA GLY A 130 -10.13 -9.31 2.43
C GLY A 130 -9.64 -10.09 3.65
N ASN A 131 -8.31 -10.18 3.83
CA ASN A 131 -7.67 -10.92 4.93
C ASN A 131 -8.02 -10.36 6.33
N PHE A 132 -8.23 -9.04 6.42
CA PHE A 132 -8.46 -8.28 7.65
C PHE A 132 -9.88 -7.73 7.80
N SER A 133 -10.83 -8.22 7.00
CA SER A 133 -12.25 -7.85 7.13
C SER A 133 -12.80 -8.18 8.52
N SER A 134 -13.96 -7.61 8.88
CA SER A 134 -14.64 -7.89 10.15
C SER A 134 -15.00 -9.35 10.37
N THR A 135 -15.06 -10.14 9.31
CA THR A 135 -15.32 -11.58 9.37
C THR A 135 -14.02 -12.37 9.48
N ASN A 136 -12.94 -11.88 8.89
CA ASN A 136 -11.70 -12.63 8.77
C ASN A 136 -10.71 -12.31 9.89
N CYS A 137 -10.59 -11.07 10.38
CA CYS A 137 -9.80 -10.73 11.56
C CYS A 137 -10.75 -10.33 12.68
N VAL A 138 -10.80 -11.15 13.73
CA VAL A 138 -11.66 -10.92 14.90
C VAL A 138 -10.78 -10.88 16.13
N ASN A 139 -10.91 -9.82 16.92
CA ASN A 139 -10.18 -9.69 18.19
C ASN A 139 -10.48 -10.88 19.10
N ALA A 140 -9.43 -11.46 19.66
CA ALA A 140 -9.58 -12.51 20.66
C ALA A 140 -10.28 -11.93 21.89
N VAL A 141 -11.19 -12.73 22.46
CA VAL A 141 -11.97 -12.41 23.67
C VAL A 141 -11.15 -12.73 24.91
#